data_AF-A0A524DWK5-F1
#
_entry.id   AF-A0A524DWK5-F1
#
_cell.length_a   1.000
_cell.length_b   1.000
_cell.length_c   1.000
_cell.angle_alpha   90.00
_cell.angle_beta   90.00
_cell.angle_gamma   90.00
#
_symmetry.space_group_name_H-M   'P 1'
#
loop_
_entity.id
_entity.type
_entity.pdbx_description
1 polymer ?
#
loop_
_entity_poly.entity_id
_entity_poly.type
_entity_poly.pdbx_seq_one_letter_code
_entity_poly.pdbx_strand_id
1 'polypeptide(L)' 'MQVESIETNSVLTKVTVEQRTTVADLLETLKFEKNSYLAVLVNGKKAELDQEIHEGAKVIILPMIAGG' A
#
# COMPACT_ATOMS: atom_id res chain seq x y z
N MET A 1 -5.36 -10.42 8.90
CA MET A 1 -5.69 -9.67 7.67
C MET A 1 -5.55 -10.61 6.49
N GLN A 2 -6.55 -10.68 5.62
CA GLN A 2 -6.51 -11.46 4.37
C GLN A 2 -6.40 -10.47 3.21
N VAL A 3 -5.51 -10.75 2.26
CA VAL A 3 -5.21 -9.90 1.11
C VAL A 3 -5.55 -10.74 -0.12
N GLU A 4 -6.40 -10.21 -0.99
CA GLU A 4 -6.93 -10.96 -2.15
C GLU A 4 -5.81 -11.25 -3.16
N SER A 5 -4.95 -10.27 -3.41
CA SER A 5 -3.88 -10.37 -4.41
C SER A 5 -2.77 -9.37 -4.12
N ILE A 6 -1.52 -9.82 -4.27
CA ILE A 6 -0.33 -9.00 -4.19
C ILE A 6 0.45 -9.16 -5.49
N GLU A 7 0.56 -8.09 -6.26
CA GLU A 7 1.44 -8.04 -7.43
C GLU A 7 2.63 -7.13 -7.11
N THR A 8 3.81 -7.72 -6.92
CA THR A 8 5.05 -6.98 -6.69
C THR A 8 5.94 -7.07 -7.93
N ASN A 9 6.22 -5.93 -8.54
CA ASN A 9 7.25 -5.77 -9.56
C ASN A 9 8.34 -4.84 -9.02
N SER A 10 9.51 -4.79 -9.69
CA SER A 10 10.64 -3.93 -9.32
C SER A 10 10.31 -2.42 -9.22
N VAL A 11 9.11 -2.01 -9.65
CA VAL A 11 8.68 -0.61 -9.76
C VAL A 11 7.53 -0.26 -8.80
N LEU A 12 6.68 -1.22 -8.42
CA LEU A 12 5.53 -0.98 -7.54
C LEU A 12 4.94 -2.28 -6.99
N THR A 13 4.25 -2.16 -5.86
CA THR A 13 3.43 -3.23 -5.28
C THR A 13 1.96 -2.84 -5.34
N LYS A 14 1.11 -3.72 -5.91
CA LYS A 14 -0.35 -3.56 -5.91
C LYS A 14 -0.99 -4.52 -4.94
N VAL A 15 -2.00 -4.03 -4.23
CA VAL A 15 -2.74 -4.80 -3.22
C VAL A 15 -4.22 -4.50 -3.34
N THR A 16 -5.03 -5.56 -3.35
CA THR A 16 -6.49 -5.44 -3.15
C THR A 16 -6.84 -5.84 -1.73
N VAL A 17 -7.57 -4.98 -1.03
CA VAL A 17 -7.91 -5.15 0.39
C VAL A 17 -9.28 -5.84 0.54
N GLU A 18 -9.36 -6.88 1.38
CA GLU A 18 -10.61 -7.63 1.62
C GLU A 18 -11.40 -7.17 2.86
N GLN A 19 -10.77 -6.42 3.77
CA GLN A 19 -11.41 -5.96 5.00
C GLN A 19 -10.98 -4.54 5.35
N ARG A 20 -11.84 -3.81 6.06
CA ARG A 20 -11.54 -2.45 6.51
C ARG A 20 -10.24 -2.43 7.31
N THR A 21 -9.30 -1.57 6.91
CA THR A 21 -8.00 -1.40 7.54
C THR A 21 -7.52 0.04 7.36
N THR A 22 -6.39 0.42 7.95
CA THR A 22 -5.72 1.69 7.65
C THR A 22 -4.53 1.48 6.72
N VAL A 23 -4.06 2.56 6.07
CA VAL A 23 -2.81 2.51 5.30
C VAL A 23 -1.64 2.08 6.19
N ALA A 24 -1.57 2.56 7.43
CA ALA A 24 -0.53 2.17 8.38
C ALA A 24 -0.53 0.67 8.67
N ASP A 25 -1.68 0.09 9.00
CA ASP A 25 -1.82 -1.34 9.32
C ASP A 25 -1.48 -2.22 8.11
N LEU A 26 -1.87 -1.77 6.91
CA LEU A 26 -1.56 -2.47 5.66
C LEU A 26 -0.04 -2.49 5.42
N LEU A 27 0.64 -1.37 5.59
CA LEU A 27 2.09 -1.28 5.42
C LEU A 27 2.84 -2.14 6.45
N GLU A 28 2.40 -2.12 7.71
CA GLU A 28 2.97 -2.97 8.77
C GLU A 28 2.80 -4.46 8.44
N THR A 29 1.61 -4.86 8.00
CA THR A 29 1.30 -6.24 7.62
C THR A 29 2.19 -6.73 6.47
N LEU A 30 2.43 -5.86 5.50
CA LEU A 30 3.29 -6.13 4.35
C LEU A 30 4.78 -5.95 4.65
N LYS A 31 5.13 -5.58 5.89
CA LYS A 31 6.48 -5.30 6.36
C LYS A 31 7.20 -4.22 5.52
N PHE A 32 6.45 -3.24 5.02
CA PHE A 32 7.03 -2.04 4.43
C PHE A 32 7.52 -1.13 5.56
N GLU A 33 8.83 -0.92 5.65
CA GLU A 33 9.40 0.05 6.56
C GLU A 33 8.97 1.48 6.19
N LYS A 34 8.83 2.37 7.17
CA LYS A 34 8.37 3.76 6.97
C LYS A 34 9.20 4.59 5.96
N ASN A 35 10.41 4.14 5.64
CA ASN A 35 11.32 4.79 4.71
C ASN A 35 11.54 4.00 3.39
N SER A 36 10.86 2.86 3.20
CA SER A 36 11.04 2.03 2.00
C SER A 36 10.10 2.39 0.85
N TYR A 37 9.14 3.30 1.08
CA TYR A 37 8.17 3.75 0.09
C TYR A 37 8.14 5.28 -0.03
N LEU A 38 7.89 5.76 -1.24
CA LEU A 38 7.72 7.17 -1.58
C LEU A 38 6.29 7.64 -1.29
N ALA A 39 5.31 6.83 -1.69
CA ALA A 39 3.89 7.16 -1.55
C ALA A 39 3.02 5.91 -1.60
N VAL A 40 1.87 5.98 -0.92
CA VAL A 40 0.79 5.02 -1.04
C VAL A 40 -0.37 5.68 -1.77
N LEU A 41 -0.90 5.01 -2.78
CA LEU A 41 -2.08 5.43 -3.52
C LEU A 41 -3.24 4.49 -3.20
N VAL A 42 -4.38 5.04 -2.78
CA VAL A 42 -5.63 4.31 -2.58
C VAL A 42 -6.61 4.79 -3.65
N ASN A 43 -7.10 3.88 -4.49
CA ASN A 43 -7.97 4.18 -5.63
C ASN A 43 -7.42 5.30 -6.54
N GLY A 44 -6.09 5.32 -6.72
CA GLY A 44 -5.39 6.29 -7.56
C GLY A 44 -5.11 7.65 -6.91
N LYS A 45 -5.49 7.86 -5.65
CA LYS A 45 -5.21 9.10 -4.90
C LYS A 45 -4.18 8.85 -3.81
N LYS A 46 -3.27 9.80 -3.59
CA LYS A 46 -2.34 9.74 -2.45
C LYS A 46 -3.12 9.64 -1.15
N ALA A 47 -2.71 8.71 -0.30
CA ALA A 47 -3.33 8.47 0.99
C ALA A 47 -2.35 8.72 2.13
N GLU A 48 -2.88 9.23 3.23
CA GLU A 48 -2.15 9.37 4.50
C GLU A 48 -2.21 8.06 5.29
N LEU A 49 -1.33 7.91 6.28
CA LEU A 49 -1.19 6.66 7.05
C LEU A 49 -2.44 6.30 7.86
N ASP A 50 -3.15 7.32 8.34
CA ASP A 50 -4.39 7.20 9.10
C ASP A 50 -5.63 7.02 8.21
N GLN A 51 -5.48 7.11 6.88
CA GLN A 51 -6.59 6.96 5.97
C GLN A 51 -7.15 5.52 6.02
N GLU A 52 -8.45 5.43 6.20
CA GLU A 52 -9.16 4.16 6.13
C GLU A 52 -9.27 3.65 4.70
N ILE A 53 -9.00 2.35 4.55
CA ILE A 53 -9.11 1.59 3.32
C ILE A 53 -10.28 0.63 3.49
N HIS A 54 -11.25 0.71 2.58
CA HIS A 54 -12.41 -0.17 2.56
C HIS A 54 -12.15 -1.40 1.69
N GLU A 55 -12.98 -2.43 1.88
CA GLU A 55 -13.00 -3.62 1.04
C GLU A 55 -13.11 -3.26 -0.45
N GLY A 56 -12.35 -3.96 -1.29
CA GLY A 56 -12.29 -3.76 -2.74
C GLY A 56 -11.45 -2.56 -3.18
N ALA A 57 -10.87 -1.80 -2.25
CA ALA A 57 -9.98 -0.70 -2.59
C ALA A 57 -8.68 -1.20 -3.23
N LYS A 58 -8.24 -0.50 -4.27
CA LYS A 58 -6.97 -0.75 -4.95
C LYS A 58 -5.88 0.09 -4.33
N VAL A 59 -4.90 -0.56 -3.72
CA VAL A 59 -3.75 0.08 -3.12
C VAL A 59 -2.54 -0.12 -4.02
N ILE A 60 -1.79 0.96 -4.27
CA ILE A 60 -0.52 0.94 -4.98
C ILE A 60 0.53 1.57 -4.06
N ILE A 61 1.57 0.81 -3.76
CA ILE A 61 2.71 1.26 -2.97
C ILE A 61 3.85 1.53 -3.95
N LEU A 62 4.30 2.79 -3.98
CA LEU A 62 5.44 3.22 -4.76
C LEU A 62 6.69 3.14 -3.88
N PRO A 63 7.69 2.28 -4.20
CA PRO A 63 8.93 2.21 -3.45
C PRO A 63 9.70 3.53 -3.55
N MET A 64 10.49 3.83 -2.52
CA MET A 64 11.43 4.94 -2.59
C MET A 64 12.58 4.52 -3.49
N ILE A 65 12.56 4.97 -4.75
CA ILE A 65 13.67 4.77 -5.66
C ILE A 65 14.72 5.82 -5.31
N ALA A 66 15.84 5.40 -4.71
CA ALA A 66 17.03 6.23 -4.56
C ALA A 66 17.67 6.45 -5.94
N GLY A 67 17.02 7.26 -6.77
CA GLY A 67 17.51 7.65 -8.08
C GLY A 67 18.53 8.76 -7.94
N GLY A 68 19.80 8.38 -8.00
CA GLY A 68 20.87 9.18 -8.60
C GLY A 68 21.20 8.58 -9.96
#